data_AF-A0A949I5V5-F1
#
_entry.id   AF-A0A949I5V5-F1
#
_cell.length_a   1.000
_cell.length_b   1.000
_cell.length_c   1.000
_cell.angle_alpha   90.00
_cell.angle_beta   90.00
_cell.angle_gamma   90.00
#
_symmetry.space_group_name_H-M   'P 1'
#
loop_
_entity.id
_entity.type
_entity.pdbx_description
1 polymer ?
#
loop_
_entity_poly.entity_id
_entity_poly.type
_entity_poly.pdbx_seq_one_letter_code
_entity_poly.pdbx_strand_id
1 'polypeptide(L)' 'LPVRAAFDWPRPDKRREYLRVRLDSTGAAALYPNQNSAVMTSTVWGDGLVDNPPGHAVAAGDTVRYIPFSALL' A
#
# COMPACT_ATOMS: atom_id res chain seq x y z
N LEU A 1 2.29 -5.79 9.77
CA LEU A 1 1.63 -5.03 10.85
C LEU A 1 0.28 -4.52 10.32
N PRO A 2 -0.81 -4.57 11.09
CA PRO A 2 -2.07 -3.93 10.70
C PRO A 2 -1.93 -2.41 10.81
N VAL A 3 -2.36 -1.67 9.78
CA VAL A 3 -2.41 -0.20 9.78
C VAL A 3 -3.70 0.28 9.11
N ARG A 4 -4.13 1.51 9.40
CA ARG A 4 -5.30 2.13 8.76
C ARG A 4 -4.95 2.62 7.35
N ALA A 5 -5.80 2.38 6.36
CA ALA A 5 -5.68 2.96 5.03
C ALA A 5 -6.17 4.42 5.03
N ALA A 6 -5.36 5.33 4.47
CA ALA A 6 -5.75 6.72 4.19
C ALA A 6 -6.06 6.94 2.70
N PHE A 7 -6.43 5.87 1.98
CA PHE A 7 -6.69 5.87 0.54
C PHE A 7 -7.82 4.92 0.18
N ASP A 8 -8.39 5.14 -1.00
CA ASP A 8 -9.29 4.19 -1.66
C ASP A 8 -8.55 3.40 -2.75
N TRP A 9 -8.87 2.12 -2.87
CA TRP A 9 -8.45 1.21 -3.94
C TRP A 9 -9.67 0.45 -4.48
N PRO A 10 -10.54 1.11 -5.28
CA PRO A 10 -11.86 0.58 -5.64
C PRO A 10 -11.83 -0.45 -6.78
N ARG A 11 -10.69 -0.62 -7.45
CA ARG A 11 -10.53 -1.49 -8.63
C ARG A 11 -9.44 -2.53 -8.39
N PRO A 12 -9.70 -3.56 -7.58
CA PRO A 12 -8.70 -4.57 -7.28
C PRO A 12 -8.35 -5.43 -8.49
N ASP A 13 -7.10 -5.89 -8.53
CA ASP A 13 -6.61 -6.84 -9.53
C ASP A 13 -7.00 -8.29 -9.14
N LYS A 14 -7.07 -9.20 -10.12
CA LYS A 14 -7.24 -10.64 -9.87
C LYS A 14 -6.00 -11.28 -9.25
N ARG A 15 -4.88 -10.58 -9.26
CA ARG A 15 -3.61 -10.97 -8.64
C ARG A 15 -3.53 -10.34 -7.24
N ARG A 16 -2.68 -10.91 -6.40
CA ARG A 16 -2.25 -10.27 -5.16
C ARG A 16 -1.49 -9.00 -5.51
N GLU A 17 -1.82 -7.88 -4.87
CA GLU A 17 -1.23 -6.58 -5.16
C GLU A 17 -0.32 -6.16 -4.00
N TYR A 18 0.85 -5.63 -4.33
CA TYR A 18 1.77 -5.01 -3.38
C TYR A 18 1.78 -3.51 -3.61
N LEU A 19 0.90 -2.80 -2.92
CA LEU A 19 0.70 -1.37 -3.12
C LEU A 19 1.76 -0.60 -2.36
N ARG A 20 2.54 0.24 -3.05
CA ARG A 20 3.55 1.10 -2.41
C ARG A 20 2.86 2.20 -1.63
N VAL A 21 3.20 2.26 -0.34
CA VAL A 21 2.65 3.22 0.61
C VAL A 21 3.76 3.84 1.45
N ARG A 22 3.46 5.00 2.02
CA ARG A 22 4.22 5.65 3.09
C ARG A 22 3.33 5.73 4.33
N LEU A 23 3.90 5.71 5.53
CA LEU A 23 3.13 6.07 6.72
C LEU A 23 3.04 7.60 6.82
N ASP A 24 1.85 8.15 6.96
CA ASP A 24 1.66 9.58 7.20
C ASP A 24 1.98 9.96 8.66
N SER A 25 1.80 11.24 9.00
CA SER A 25 2.05 11.75 10.36
C SER A 25 1.14 11.15 11.43
N THR A 26 0.06 10.47 11.04
CA THR A 26 -0.87 9.77 11.93
C THR A 26 -0.55 8.27 12.04
N GLY A 27 0.43 7.79 11.27
CA GLY A 27 0.75 6.37 11.15
C GLY A 27 -0.19 5.59 10.23
N ALA A 28 -1.03 6.26 9.44
CA ALA A 28 -1.89 5.62 8.44
C ALA A 28 -1.15 5.45 7.11
N ALA A 29 -1.50 4.40 6.36
CA ALA A 29 -0.91 4.13 5.06
C ALA A 29 -1.45 5.12 4.02
N ALA A 30 -0.58 5.95 3.46
CA ALA A 30 -0.85 6.82 2.32
C ALA A 30 -0.36 6.16 1.02
N LEU A 31 -1.23 6.07 0.02
CA LEU A 31 -0.94 5.40 -1.25
C LEU A 31 -0.14 6.29 -2.18
N TYR A 32 0.89 5.72 -2.81
CA TYR A 32 1.53 6.39 -3.94
C TYR A 32 0.59 6.38 -5.16
N PRO A 33 0.26 7.52 -5.78
CA PRO A 33 -0.79 7.57 -6.81
C PRO A 33 -0.55 6.68 -8.04
N ASN A 34 0.71 6.43 -8.41
CA ASN A 34 1.07 5.61 -9.57
C ASN A 34 1.71 4.28 -9.17
N GLN A 35 0.92 3.22 -9.19
CA GLN A 35 1.35 1.85 -8.84
C GLN A 35 1.92 1.05 -10.02
N ASN A 36 2.33 1.70 -11.12
CA ASN A 36 3.06 0.98 -12.17
C ASN A 36 4.45 0.57 -11.66
N SER A 37 4.88 -0.67 -11.90
CA SER A 37 6.18 -1.18 -11.47
C SER A 37 7.37 -0.52 -12.19
N ALA A 38 7.16 0.04 -13.38
CA ALA A 38 8.19 0.78 -14.11
C ALA A 38 8.54 2.15 -13.46
N VAL A 39 7.75 2.61 -12.49
CA VAL A 39 7.95 3.89 -11.82
C VAL A 39 8.83 3.70 -10.59
N MET A 40 10.15 3.71 -10.79
CA MET A 40 11.14 3.53 -9.71
C MET A 40 11.07 4.61 -8.61
N THR A 41 10.55 5.80 -8.91
CA THR A 41 10.37 6.86 -7.91
C THR A 41 9.42 6.44 -6.78
N SER A 42 8.52 5.48 -7.04
CA SER A 42 7.59 4.96 -6.03
C SER A 42 8.31 4.20 -4.89
N THR A 43 9.44 3.55 -5.18
CA THR A 43 10.24 2.80 -4.20
C THR A 43 11.07 3.71 -3.29
N VAL A 44 11.47 4.89 -3.79
CA VAL A 44 12.15 5.92 -2.99
C VAL A 44 11.15 6.72 -2.15
N TRP A 45 9.91 6.86 -2.63
CA TRP A 45 8.87 7.58 -1.91
C TRP A 45 8.26 6.74 -0.78
N GLY A 46 7.99 5.45 -0.99
CA GLY A 46 7.34 4.61 0.00
C GLY A 46 8.25 4.19 1.17
N ASP A 47 7.63 3.83 2.29
CA ASP A 47 8.31 3.18 3.42
C ASP A 47 8.01 1.68 3.47
N GLY A 48 7.06 1.21 2.67
CA GLY A 48 6.63 -0.18 2.64
C GLY A 48 5.54 -0.48 1.62
N LEU A 49 4.94 -1.65 1.81
CA LEU A 49 3.91 -2.22 0.95
C LEU A 49 2.66 -2.51 1.75
N VAL A 50 1.49 -2.29 1.16
CA VAL A 50 0.26 -2.99 1.55
C VAL A 50 0.19 -4.29 0.75
N ASP A 51 0.11 -5.42 1.45
CA ASP A 51 -0.16 -6.75 0.88
C ASP A 51 -1.68 -6.93 0.76
N ASN A 52 -2.20 -6.67 -0.44
CA ASN A 52 -3.63 -6.71 -0.74
C ASN A 52 -4.01 -8.06 -1.39
N PRO A 53 -4.94 -8.84 -0.81
CA PRO A 53 -5.40 -10.08 -1.42
C PRO A 53 -6.03 -9.87 -2.82
N PRO A 54 -6.02 -10.91 -3.67
CA PRO A 54 -6.72 -10.89 -4.95
C PRO A 54 -8.19 -10.44 -4.84
N GLY A 55 -8.61 -9.53 -5.71
CA GLY A 55 -10.00 -9.07 -5.80
C GLY A 55 -10.50 -8.24 -4.60
N HIS A 56 -9.60 -7.80 -3.72
CA HIS A 56 -9.98 -7.07 -2.51
C HIS A 56 -9.91 -5.56 -2.72
N ALA A 57 -11.07 -4.90 -2.75
CA ALA A 57 -11.12 -3.44 -2.73
C ALA A 57 -10.77 -2.92 -1.33
N VAL A 58 -10.07 -1.79 -1.25
CA VAL A 58 -9.76 -1.10 0.01
C VAL A 58 -10.50 0.22 0.05
N ALA A 59 -11.18 0.53 1.15
CA ALA A 59 -11.74 1.84 1.42
C ALA A 59 -10.89 2.60 2.45
N ALA A 60 -10.90 3.93 2.36
CA ALA A 60 -10.25 4.75 3.37
C ALA A 60 -10.84 4.46 4.77
N GLY A 61 -9.99 4.13 5.72
CA GLY A 61 -10.35 3.71 7.07
C GLY A 61 -10.24 2.22 7.34
N ASP A 62 -10.14 1.39 6.29
CA ASP A 62 -9.96 -0.05 6.44
C ASP A 62 -8.62 -0.37 7.11
N THR A 63 -8.57 -1.51 7.78
CA THR A 63 -7.31 -2.07 8.30
C THR A 63 -6.65 -2.93 7.24
N VAL A 64 -5.42 -2.60 6.87
CA VAL A 64 -4.66 -3.28 5.82
C VAL A 64 -3.38 -3.90 6.37
N ARG A 65 -2.88 -4.94 5.69
CA ARG A 65 -1.62 -5.60 6.03
C ARG A 65 -0.45 -4.82 5.47
N TYR A 66 0.26 -4.10 6.33
CA TYR A 66 1.48 -3.38 5.98
C TYR A 66 2.75 -4.22 6.20
N ILE A 67 3.66 -4.14 5.23
CA ILE A 67 4.99 -4.76 5.23
C ILE A 67 6.01 -3.62 5.06
N PRO A 68 6.78 -3.27 6.11
CA PRO A 68 7.81 -2.25 5.97
C PRO A 68 8.94 -2.75 5.05
N PHE A 69 9.56 -1.86 4.27
CA PHE A 69 10.69 -2.23 3.41
C PHE A 69 11.88 -2.80 4.20
N SER A 70 12.06 -2.35 5.45
CA SER A 70 13.09 -2.88 6.35
C SER A 70 12.91 -4.37 6.69
N ALA A 71 11.71 -4.93 6.51
CA ALA A 71 11.45 -6.36 6.71
C ALA A 71 11.73 -7.22 5.46
N LEU A 72 12.19 -6.61 4.36
CA LEU A 72 12.52 -7.30 3.10
C LEU A 72 14.03 -7.47 2.87
N LEU A 73 14.85 -7.11 3.87
CA LEU A 73 16.31 -7.21 3.88
C LEU A 73 16.78 -8.41 4.69
#